data_AF-C5TBR9-F1
#
_entry.id   AF-C5TBR9-F1
#
_cell.length_a   1.000
_cell.length_b   1.000
_cell.length_c   1.000
_cell.angle_alpha   90.00
_cell.angle_beta   90.00
_cell.angle_gamma   90.00
#
_symmetry.space_group_name_H-M   'P 1'
#
loop_
_entity.id
_entity.type
_entity.pdbx_description
1 polymer ?
#
loop_
_entity_poly.entity_id
_entity_poly.type
_entity_poly.pdbx_seq_one_letter_code
_entity_poly.pdbx_strand_id
1 'polypeptide(L)'
;MTAFLQAPYNTNQGDIVKVLDSVRVLEIGGLGPGPFCAMHLADLGADVISVVREAQGKTPTGPLLNRGKRSVFADLKTEEGRQLVLALVAEADALIEGMRPGVMERLGLGPEECLAVNPRLV
;
A
#
# COMPACT_ATOMS: atom_id res chain seq x y z
N MET A 1 -29.93 -2.22 -48.13
CA MET A 1 -29.17 -1.06 -47.64
C MET A 1 -29.59 -0.85 -46.18
N THR A 2 -28.89 -1.26 -45.14
CA THR A 2 -27.60 -1.95 -44.95
C THR A 2 -27.71 -2.58 -43.55
N ALA A 3 -27.51 -3.90 -43.42
CA ALA A 3 -27.46 -4.57 -42.13
C ALA A 3 -26.09 -4.29 -41.49
N PHE A 4 -26.07 -3.54 -40.39
CA PHE A 4 -24.88 -3.42 -39.55
C PHE A 4 -24.78 -4.67 -38.68
N LEU A 5 -23.91 -5.59 -39.08
CA LEU A 5 -23.42 -6.68 -38.25
C LEU A 5 -22.69 -6.10 -37.04
N GLN A 6 -23.32 -6.13 -35.86
CA GLN A 6 -22.57 -6.08 -34.60
C GLN A 6 -21.93 -7.45 -34.41
N ALA A 7 -20.63 -7.55 -34.65
CA ALA A 7 -19.85 -8.69 -34.18
C ALA A 7 -19.92 -8.70 -32.64
N PRO A 8 -20.12 -9.87 -31.99
CA PRO A 8 -20.05 -9.96 -30.54
C PRO A 8 -18.64 -9.57 -30.09
N TYR A 9 -18.53 -8.54 -29.23
CA TYR A 9 -17.30 -8.28 -28.49
C TYR A 9 -17.03 -9.53 -27.64
N ASN A 10 -15.97 -10.24 -27.99
CA ASN A 10 -15.58 -11.46 -27.33
C ASN A 10 -15.11 -11.13 -25.92
N THR A 11 -15.91 -11.40 -24.89
CA THR A 11 -15.58 -11.27 -23.47
C THR A 11 -14.66 -12.40 -23.02
N ASN A 12 -13.64 -12.74 -23.81
CA ASN A 12 -12.54 -13.55 -23.32
C ASN A 12 -11.78 -12.70 -22.30
N GLN A 13 -12.36 -12.62 -21.11
CA GLN A 13 -11.76 -12.27 -19.84
C GLN A 13 -10.75 -13.38 -19.54
N GLY A 14 -9.69 -13.47 -20.36
CA GLY A 14 -8.44 -14.01 -19.86
C GLY A 14 -8.06 -13.10 -18.71
N ASP A 15 -7.82 -13.67 -17.54
CA ASP A 15 -7.50 -12.94 -16.32
C ASP A 15 -6.56 -11.78 -16.67
N ILE A 16 -7.06 -10.54 -16.57
CA ILE A 16 -6.25 -9.36 -16.87
C ILE A 16 -5.28 -9.24 -15.71
N VAL A 17 -4.16 -9.94 -15.81
CA VAL A 17 -3.04 -9.82 -14.88
C VAL A 17 -2.51 -8.41 -15.05
N LYS A 18 -2.68 -7.59 -14.02
CA LYS A 18 -2.14 -6.23 -14.01
C LYS A 18 -0.63 -6.29 -13.80
N VAL A 19 0.08 -5.22 -14.18
CA VAL A 19 1.56 -5.21 -14.16
C VAL A 19 2.15 -5.40 -12.75
N LEU A 20 1.40 -5.08 -11.69
CA LEU A 20 1.82 -5.26 -10.29
C LEU A 20 0.95 -6.26 -9.51
N ASP A 21 0.19 -7.15 -10.16
CA ASP A 21 -0.79 -8.04 -9.50
C ASP A 21 -0.20 -8.95 -8.41
N SER A 22 1.11 -9.24 -8.47
CA SER A 22 1.83 -10.05 -7.49
C SER A 22 2.70 -9.25 -6.52
N VAL A 23 2.58 -7.91 -6.50
CA VAL A 23 3.43 -7.03 -5.69
C VAL A 23 2.65 -6.56 -4.46
N ARG A 24 3.26 -6.70 -3.28
CA ARG A 24 2.72 -6.21 -2.01
C ARG A 24 3.48 -4.97 -1.55
N VAL A 25 2.75 -3.91 -1.25
CA VAL A 25 3.35 -2.65 -0.79
C VAL A 25 2.77 -2.27 0.56
N LEU A 26 3.65 -2.02 1.52
CA LEU A 26 3.27 -1.43 2.79
C LEU A 26 3.50 0.08 2.72
N GLU A 27 2.50 0.86 3.12
CA GLU A 27 2.59 2.31 3.22
C GLU A 27 2.46 2.73 4.68
N ILE A 28 3.41 3.52 5.19
CA ILE A 28 3.23 4.26 6.43
C ILE A 28 2.47 5.54 6.11
N GLY A 29 1.21 5.58 6.52
CA GLY A 29 0.27 6.64 6.21
C GLY A 29 0.81 8.02 6.56
N GLY A 30 0.91 8.88 5.54
CA GLY A 30 1.45 10.23 5.65
C GLY A 30 0.57 11.26 4.92
N LEU A 31 1.17 12.39 4.55
CA LEU A 31 0.50 13.41 3.75
C LEU A 31 1.03 13.37 2.32
N GLY A 32 0.15 13.57 1.33
CA GLY A 32 0.48 13.93 -0.06
C GLY A 32 1.29 12.87 -0.82
N PRO A 33 2.63 13.04 -0.98
CA PRO A 33 3.47 12.24 -1.87
C PRO A 33 3.44 10.72 -1.59
N GLY A 34 3.59 10.27 -0.34
CA GLY A 34 3.57 8.85 0.00
C GLY A 34 2.25 8.17 -0.38
N PRO A 35 1.10 8.67 0.13
CA PRO A 35 -0.21 8.17 -0.25
C PRO A 35 -0.52 8.23 -1.74
N PHE A 36 -0.03 9.26 -2.44
CA PHE A 36 -0.19 9.40 -3.88
C PHE A 36 0.59 8.32 -4.65
N CYS A 37 1.83 8.04 -4.26
CA CYS A 37 2.62 6.96 -4.84
C CYS A 37 1.94 5.59 -4.61
N ALA A 38 1.56 5.32 -3.36
CA ALA A 38 0.88 4.08 -2.97
C ALA A 38 -0.43 3.87 -3.74
N MET A 39 -1.22 4.93 -3.96
CA MET A 39 -2.43 4.89 -4.78
C MET A 39 -2.12 4.49 -6.23
N HIS A 40 -1.07 5.05 -6.83
CA HIS A 40 -0.70 4.70 -8.20
C HIS A 40 -0.26 3.24 -8.34
N LEU A 41 0.48 2.70 -7.36
CA LEU A 41 0.85 1.28 -7.36
C LEU A 41 -0.39 0.39 -7.23
N ALA A 42 -1.36 0.77 -6.40
CA ALA A 42 -2.65 0.07 -6.30
C ALA A 42 -3.44 0.10 -7.62
N ASP A 43 -3.47 1.25 -8.31
CA ASP A 43 -4.12 1.36 -9.63
C ASP A 43 -3.50 0.39 -10.66
N LEU A 44 -2.19 0.18 -10.57
CA LEU A 44 -1.41 -0.76 -11.39
C LEU A 44 -1.51 -2.23 -10.94
N GLY A 45 -2.28 -2.51 -9.87
CA GLY A 45 -2.60 -3.86 -9.41
C GLY A 45 -1.90 -4.32 -8.14
N ALA A 46 -1.02 -3.51 -7.54
CA ALA A 46 -0.36 -3.90 -6.30
C ALA A 46 -1.37 -4.08 -5.16
N ASP A 47 -1.12 -5.06 -4.28
CA ASP A 47 -1.82 -5.17 -2.99
C ASP A 47 -1.19 -4.20 -2.00
N VAL A 48 -1.86 -3.07 -1.79
CA VAL A 48 -1.36 -1.98 -0.96
C VAL A 48 -2.08 -1.94 0.38
N ILE A 49 -1.32 -2.08 1.47
CA ILE A 49 -1.79 -1.91 2.84
C ILE A 49 -1.23 -0.61 3.40
N SER A 50 -2.11 0.28 3.84
CA SER A 50 -1.75 1.54 4.50
C SER A 50 -1.89 1.42 6.01
N VAL A 51 -0.80 1.64 6.73
CA VAL A 51 -0.80 1.71 8.20
C VAL A 51 -1.08 3.14 8.60
N VAL A 52 -2.22 3.36 9.23
CA VAL A 52 -2.70 4.69 9.58
C VAL A 52 -2.87 4.82 11.08
N ARG A 53 -2.58 6.00 11.61
CA ARG A 53 -2.92 6.30 13.00
C ARG A 53 -4.44 6.44 13.10
N GLU A 54 -5.03 5.84 14.13
CA GLU A 54 -6.44 6.06 14.44
C GLU A 54 -6.69 7.56 14.66
N ALA A 55 -7.54 8.14 13.81
CA ALA A 55 -7.90 9.54 13.90
C ALA A 55 -9.37 9.63 14.27
N GLN A 56 -9.65 10.00 15.52
CA GLN A 56 -11.02 10.28 15.97
C GLN A 56 -11.65 11.32 15.04
N GLY A 57 -12.64 10.88 14.24
CA GLY A 57 -13.43 11.75 13.36
C GLY A 57 -12.73 12.26 12.08
N LYS A 58 -11.58 11.72 11.67
CA LYS A 58 -10.94 12.05 10.38
C LYS A 58 -10.70 10.79 9.57
N THR A 59 -11.13 10.79 8.31
CA THR A 59 -10.71 9.76 7.36
C THR A 59 -9.19 9.90 7.14
N PRO A 60 -8.41 8.82 7.27
CA PRO A 60 -6.96 8.86 7.10
C PRO A 60 -6.62 9.22 5.66
N THR A 61 -6.21 10.45 5.36
CA THR A 61 -6.11 10.99 3.98
C THR A 61 -7.47 11.04 3.26
N GLY A 62 -7.67 12.06 2.41
CA GLY A 62 -8.97 12.25 1.76
C GLY A 62 -9.37 11.02 0.89
N PRO A 63 -10.67 10.82 0.59
CA PRO A 63 -11.17 9.64 -0.14
C PRO A 63 -10.41 9.32 -1.44
N LEU A 64 -9.84 10.35 -2.08
CA LEU A 64 -9.11 10.23 -3.34
C LEU A 64 -7.79 9.44 -3.19
N LEU A 65 -6.98 9.73 -2.17
CA LEU A 65 -5.64 9.12 -2.03
C LEU A 65 -5.70 7.70 -1.42
N ASN A 66 -6.86 7.26 -0.97
CA ASN A 66 -7.09 5.90 -0.46
C ASN A 66 -7.65 4.93 -1.49
N ARG A 67 -7.99 5.40 -2.69
CA ARG A 67 -8.53 4.55 -3.74
C ARG A 67 -7.59 3.36 -3.99
N GLY A 68 -8.16 2.15 -4.03
CA GLY A 68 -7.45 0.92 -4.36
C GLY A 68 -6.63 0.33 -3.21
N LYS A 69 -6.49 1.03 -2.08
CA LYS A 69 -5.71 0.56 -0.92
C LYS A 69 -6.60 -0.04 0.16
N ARG A 70 -6.04 -0.96 0.94
CA ARG A 70 -6.58 -1.39 2.24
C ARG A 70 -5.90 -0.60 3.35
N SER A 71 -6.53 -0.47 4.51
CA SER A 71 -5.93 0.24 5.64
C SER A 71 -6.09 -0.53 6.95
N VAL A 72 -5.09 -0.40 7.81
CA VAL A 72 -5.09 -0.94 9.17
C VAL A 72 -4.69 0.16 10.14
N PHE A 73 -5.28 0.15 11.34
CA PHE A 73 -4.93 1.09 12.38
C PHE A 73 -3.80 0.56 13.25
N ALA A 74 -2.79 1.39 13.49
CA ALA A 74 -1.72 1.10 14.43
C ALA A 74 -1.22 2.37 15.11
N ASP A 75 -0.94 2.31 16.42
CA ASP A 75 -0.10 3.31 17.09
C ASP A 75 1.35 2.83 17.07
N LEU A 76 2.17 3.43 16.21
CA LEU A 76 3.57 3.05 16.02
C LEU A 76 4.46 3.29 17.25
N LYS A 77 3.93 3.96 18.28
CA LYS A 77 4.65 4.19 19.54
C LYS A 77 4.51 3.03 20.53
N THR A 78 3.60 2.09 20.30
CA THR A 78 3.43 0.92 21.15
C THR A 78 4.18 -0.28 20.59
N GLU A 79 4.50 -1.22 21.47
CA GLU A 79 5.15 -2.47 21.06
C GLU A 79 4.29 -3.25 20.06
N GLU A 80 2.98 -3.30 20.31
CA GLU A 80 2.02 -4.01 19.49
C GLU A 80 1.91 -3.39 18.09
N GLY A 81 1.88 -2.05 18.01
CA GLY A 81 1.87 -1.34 16.73
C GLY A 81 3.16 -1.56 15.93
N ARG A 82 4.32 -1.53 16.61
CA ARG A 82 5.60 -1.86 15.98
C ARG A 82 5.64 -3.29 15.45
N GLN A 83 5.23 -4.26 16.28
CA GLN A 83 5.20 -5.67 15.88
C GLN A 83 4.24 -5.93 14.71
N LEU A 84 3.08 -5.27 14.70
CA LEU A 84 2.15 -5.35 13.58
C LEU A 84 2.81 -4.87 12.27
N VAL A 85 3.50 -3.73 12.30
CA VAL A 85 4.20 -3.22 11.11
C VAL A 85 5.30 -4.18 10.67
N LEU A 86 6.14 -4.67 11.59
CA LEU A 86 7.21 -5.62 11.25
C LEU A 86 6.66 -6.93 10.67
N ALA A 87 5.51 -7.41 11.16
CA ALA A 87 4.83 -8.57 10.59
C ALA A 87 4.34 -8.31 9.15
N LEU A 88 3.83 -7.11 8.86
CA LEU A 88 3.44 -6.72 7.51
C LEU A 88 4.66 -6.54 6.60
N VAL A 89 5.75 -5.98 7.11
CA VAL A 89 7.03 -5.82 6.38
C VAL A 89 7.60 -7.18 5.97
N ALA A 90 7.48 -8.21 6.82
CA ALA A 90 7.96 -9.56 6.54
C ALA A 90 7.38 -10.17 5.25
N GLU A 91 6.21 -9.70 4.81
CA GLU A 91 5.51 -10.17 3.61
C GLU A 91 5.46 -9.15 2.47
N ALA A 92 6.02 -7.94 2.66
CA ALA A 92 5.97 -6.87 1.67
C ALA A 92 7.13 -6.96 0.67
N ASP A 93 6.90 -6.53 -0.56
CA ASP A 93 7.97 -6.32 -1.54
C ASP A 93 8.60 -4.92 -1.40
N ALA A 94 7.82 -3.94 -0.97
CA ALA A 94 8.29 -2.56 -0.79
C ALA A 94 7.62 -1.85 0.41
N LEU A 95 8.35 -0.93 1.02
CA LEU A 95 7.86 -0.02 2.07
C LEU A 95 7.91 1.44 1.60
N ILE A 96 6.78 2.14 1.65
CA ILE A 96 6.68 3.57 1.39
C ILE A 96 6.51 4.31 2.72
N GLU A 97 7.45 5.17 3.05
CA GLU A 97 7.36 6.08 4.19
C GLU A 97 7.82 7.49 3.81
N GLY A 98 7.17 8.50 4.40
CA GLY A 98 7.46 9.92 4.16
C GLY A 98 7.69 10.69 5.46
N MET A 99 8.17 10.00 6.49
CA MET A 99 8.43 10.56 7.81
C MET A 99 9.66 11.47 7.76
N ARG A 100 9.80 12.31 8.79
CA ARG A 100 11.04 13.09 8.94
C ARG A 100 12.22 12.13 9.17
N PRO A 101 13.42 12.45 8.69
CA PRO A 101 14.61 11.64 8.95
C PRO A 101 14.77 11.31 10.44
N GLY A 102 15.09 10.05 10.76
CA GLY A 102 15.28 9.59 12.14
C GLY A 102 13.98 9.27 12.91
N VAL A 103 12.80 9.39 12.29
CA VAL A 103 11.54 9.05 12.97
C VAL A 103 11.33 7.54 13.00
N MET A 104 11.49 6.86 11.86
CA MET A 104 11.23 5.43 11.75
C MET A 104 12.22 4.61 12.60
N GLU A 105 13.48 5.01 12.62
CA GLU A 105 14.53 4.42 13.47
C GLU A 105 14.20 4.57 14.95
N ARG A 106 13.73 5.75 15.39
CA ARG A 106 13.30 5.95 16.79
C ARG A 106 12.06 5.12 17.14
N LEU A 107 11.23 4.78 16.16
CA LEU A 107 10.08 3.89 16.34
C LEU A 107 10.47 2.40 16.25
N GLY A 108 11.75 2.07 15.97
CA GLY A 108 12.20 0.70 15.76
C GLY A 108 11.63 0.07 14.48
N LEU A 109 11.40 0.91 13.47
CA LEU A 109 10.90 0.56 12.14
C LEU A 109 11.83 1.15 11.06
N GLY A 110 13.10 1.35 11.41
CA GLY A 110 14.10 1.85 10.49
C GLY A 110 14.54 0.78 9.50
N PRO A 111 15.43 1.13 8.56
CA PRO A 111 15.94 0.18 7.57
C PRO A 111 16.55 -1.08 8.21
N GLU A 112 17.28 -0.95 9.33
CA GLU A 112 17.89 -2.10 10.01
C GLU A 112 16.85 -3.10 10.52
N GLU A 113 15.82 -2.63 11.24
CA GLU A 113 14.77 -3.50 11.76
C GLU A 113 13.91 -4.12 10.65
N CYS A 114 13.59 -3.34 9.63
CA CYS A 114 12.81 -3.82 8.48
C CYS A 114 13.58 -4.85 7.66
N LEU A 115 14.86 -4.61 7.37
CA LEU A 115 15.70 -5.57 6.62
C LEU A 115 16.05 -6.81 7.44
N ALA A 116 16.08 -6.71 8.77
CA ALA A 116 16.26 -7.88 9.63
C ALA A 116 15.12 -8.90 9.50
N VAL A 117 13.87 -8.43 9.32
CA VAL A 117 12.71 -9.31 9.10
C VAL A 117 12.46 -9.63 7.63
N ASN A 118 12.92 -8.79 6.70
CA ASN A 118 12.81 -9.00 5.27
C ASN A 118 14.03 -8.46 4.50
N PRO A 119 15.05 -9.29 4.25
CA PRO A 119 16.27 -8.87 3.53
C PRO A 119 16.06 -8.51 2.05
N ARG A 120 14.87 -8.77 1.50
CA ARG A 120 14.50 -8.46 0.11
C ARG A 120 13.67 -7.19 -0.04
N LEU A 121 13.28 -6.58 1.07
CA LEU A 121 12.44 -5.39 1.08
C LEU A 121 13.09 -4.25 0.28
N VAL A 122 12.29 -3.60 -0.55
CA VAL A 122 12.64 -2.36 -1.25
C VAL A 122 12.23 -1.14 -0.43
#